data_AF-A0A2G9PDF1-F1
#
_entry.id   AF-A0A2G9PDF1-F1
#
_cell.length_a   1.000
_cell.length_b   1.000
_cell.length_c   1.000
_cell.angle_alpha   90.00
_cell.angle_beta   90.00
_cell.angle_gamma   90.00
#
_symmetry.space_group_name_H-M   'P 1'
#
loop_
_entity.id
_entity.type
_entity.pdbx_description
1 polymer ?
#
loop_
_entity_poly.entity_id
_entity_poly.type
_entity_poly.pdbx_seq_one_letter_code
_entity_poly.pdbx_strand_id
1 'polypeptide(L)'
;MTILERILELKKTGIPDSEITKKLKNEGIHPMDISDAMNQSKIKEAVSGETGYSTQGMVPSIMGGESYENESSQEGTYSPSSSPKESEDYQDYSSQESESYQNSYPEEEYEDNYAPNEFSGGGIAMSSETMIEVAEQVFSEKIKKIETDLKLVKEFKTLALPAIKDFDERLKRMERQFDKMQIAILERVGQFGKNLDSVKKEIEMVEDSFEKLNKSKK
;
A
#
# COMPACT_ATOMS: atom_id res chain seq x y z
N MET A 1 4.11 22.81 -26.89
CA MET A 1 4.53 21.82 -25.90
C MET A 1 3.29 21.22 -25.28
N THR A 2 3.24 19.90 -25.16
CA THR A 2 2.15 19.24 -24.44
C THR A 2 2.34 19.40 -22.93
N ILE A 3 1.27 19.30 -22.14
CA ILE A 3 1.35 19.38 -20.66
C ILE A 3 2.28 18.28 -20.12
N LEU A 4 2.22 17.09 -20.74
CA LEU A 4 3.09 15.96 -20.41
C LEU A 4 4.58 16.28 -20.61
N GLU A 5 4.96 16.88 -21.74
CA GLU A 5 6.35 17.29 -22.00
C GLU A 5 6.85 18.26 -20.95
N ARG A 6 6.00 19.21 -20.55
CA ARG A 6 6.33 20.21 -19.54
C ARG A 6 6.53 19.59 -18.15
N ILE A 7 5.69 18.63 -17.77
CA ILE A 7 5.85 17.87 -16.52
C ILE A 7 7.17 17.11 -16.52
N LEU A 8 7.51 16.41 -17.62
CA LEU A 8 8.77 15.67 -17.73
C LEU A 8 9.98 16.60 -17.64
N GLU A 9 9.93 17.78 -18.25
CA GLU A 9 10.99 18.79 -18.15
C GLU A 9 11.17 19.27 -16.71
N LEU A 10 10.08 19.62 -16.02
CA LEU A 10 10.12 20.08 -14.62
C LEU A 10 10.61 18.96 -13.68
N LYS A 11 10.19 17.71 -13.89
CA LYS A 11 10.73 16.56 -13.14
C LYS A 11 12.22 16.36 -13.39
N LYS A 12 12.70 16.51 -14.63
CA LYS A 12 14.13 16.45 -14.96
C LYS A 12 14.95 17.53 -14.26
N THR A 13 14.36 18.69 -13.96
CA THR A 13 15.01 19.75 -13.17
C THR A 13 14.99 19.49 -11.65
N GLY A 14 14.42 18.38 -11.19
CA GLY A 14 14.38 18.00 -9.76
C GLY A 14 13.31 18.73 -8.95
N ILE A 15 12.32 19.34 -9.61
CA ILE A 15 11.20 20.01 -8.93
C ILE A 15 10.24 18.95 -8.39
N PRO A 16 9.80 19.02 -7.12
CA PRO A 16 8.86 18.05 -6.56
C PRO A 16 7.46 18.18 -7.19
N ASP A 17 6.74 17.06 -7.32
CA ASP A 17 5.40 16.96 -7.93
C ASP A 17 4.40 18.01 -7.40
N SER A 18 4.48 18.35 -6.11
CA SER A 18 3.63 19.35 -5.47
C SER A 18 3.89 20.77 -5.97
N GLU A 19 5.13 21.11 -6.31
CA GLU A 19 5.51 22.39 -6.90
C GLU A 19 5.19 22.44 -8.39
N ILE A 20 5.33 21.32 -9.10
CA ILE A 20 4.91 21.19 -10.51
C ILE A 20 3.43 21.53 -10.66
N THR A 21 2.59 20.96 -9.80
CA THR A 21 1.14 21.22 -9.79
C THR A 21 0.82 22.70 -9.57
N LYS A 22 1.54 23.36 -8.65
CA LYS A 22 1.37 24.80 -8.39
C LYS A 22 1.80 25.66 -9.58
N LYS A 23 2.93 25.35 -10.22
CA LYS A 23 3.41 26.08 -11.41
C LYS A 23 2.43 25.95 -12.58
N LEU A 24 1.98 24.74 -12.89
CA LEU A 24 1.03 24.51 -13.99
C LEU A 24 -0.34 25.15 -13.75
N LYS A 25 -0.81 25.15 -12.48
CA LYS A 25 -2.03 25.87 -12.10
C LYS A 25 -1.87 27.38 -12.28
N ASN A 26 -0.72 27.95 -11.94
CA ASN A 26 -0.42 29.37 -12.14
C ASN A 26 -0.30 29.74 -13.63
N GLU A 27 0.08 28.78 -14.48
CA GLU A 27 0.07 28.91 -15.95
C GLU A 27 -1.35 28.79 -16.56
N GLY A 28 -2.39 28.60 -15.74
CA GLY A 28 -3.78 28.55 -16.16
C GLY A 28 -4.24 27.18 -16.67
N ILE A 29 -3.47 26.12 -16.42
CA ILE A 29 -3.81 24.75 -16.85
C ILE A 29 -4.86 24.16 -15.91
N HIS A 30 -5.86 23.48 -16.47
CA HIS A 30 -6.97 22.93 -15.71
C HIS A 30 -6.49 21.79 -14.77
N PRO A 31 -6.98 21.71 -13.52
CA PRO A 31 -6.53 20.69 -12.56
C PRO A 31 -6.68 19.24 -13.04
N MET A 32 -7.73 18.97 -13.82
CA MET A 32 -7.98 17.63 -14.37
C MET A 32 -6.90 17.23 -15.38
N ASP A 33 -6.48 18.15 -16.25
CA ASP A 33 -5.44 17.91 -17.26
C ASP A 33 -4.07 17.72 -16.61
N ILE A 34 -3.80 18.44 -15.52
CA ILE A 34 -2.59 18.24 -14.72
C ILE A 34 -2.58 16.83 -14.12
N SER A 35 -3.69 16.40 -13.51
CA SER A 35 -3.78 15.06 -12.91
C SER A 35 -3.61 13.96 -13.94
N ASP A 36 -4.23 14.09 -15.11
CA ASP A 36 -4.11 13.12 -16.19
C ASP A 36 -2.68 13.05 -16.74
N ALA A 37 -2.08 14.20 -17.06
CA ALA A 37 -0.71 14.25 -17.55
C ALA A 37 0.32 13.78 -16.50
N MET A 38 0.09 14.01 -15.21
CA MET A 38 0.92 13.46 -14.11
C MET A 38 0.85 11.93 -14.06
N ASN A 39 -0.35 11.35 -14.19
CA ASN A 39 -0.51 9.89 -14.23
C ASN A 39 0.16 9.28 -15.46
N GLN A 40 -0.02 9.90 -16.63
CA GLN A 40 0.65 9.48 -17.87
C GLN A 40 2.18 9.56 -17.74
N SER A 41 2.71 10.59 -17.08
CA SER A 41 4.15 10.73 -16.85
C SER A 41 4.73 9.60 -16.00
N LYS A 42 4.02 9.18 -14.94
CA LYS A 42 4.43 8.07 -14.06
C LYS A 42 4.42 6.73 -14.79
N ILE A 43 3.41 6.50 -15.63
CA ILE A 43 3.33 5.29 -16.46
C ILE A 43 4.49 5.29 -17.46
N LYS A 44 4.76 6.41 -18.12
CA LYS A 44 5.85 6.53 -19.09
C LYS A 44 7.21 6.27 -18.44
N GLU A 45 7.44 6.78 -17.24
CA GLU A 45 8.66 6.53 -16.46
C GLU A 45 8.81 5.06 -16.07
N ALA A 46 7.73 4.41 -15.64
CA ALA A 46 7.73 2.98 -15.32
C ALA A 46 7.95 2.08 -16.56
N VAL A 47 7.42 2.47 -17.72
CA VAL A 47 7.54 1.71 -18.97
C VAL A 47 8.89 1.93 -19.65
N SER A 48 9.45 3.14 -19.58
CA SER A 48 10.70 3.46 -20.27
C SER A 48 11.93 2.81 -19.63
N GLY A 49 11.85 2.25 -18.41
CA GLY A 49 12.94 1.50 -17.78
C GLY A 49 14.24 2.30 -17.57
N GLU A 50 14.22 3.61 -17.87
CA GLU A 50 15.30 4.54 -17.59
C GLU A 50 15.25 4.90 -16.11
N THR A 51 15.76 3.96 -15.32
CA THR A 51 16.12 4.15 -13.92
C THR A 51 17.20 5.24 -13.83
N GLY A 52 16.75 6.48 -13.77
CA GLY A 52 17.62 7.65 -13.68
C GLY A 52 16.94 8.73 -12.83
N TYR A 53 17.23 8.69 -11.53
CA TYR A 53 17.06 9.76 -10.55
C TYR A 53 15.64 9.98 -9.98
N SER A 54 15.44 9.53 -8.73
CA SER A 54 15.13 10.37 -7.55
C SER A 54 14.38 9.63 -6.44
N THR A 55 14.97 8.55 -5.91
CA THR A 55 14.61 8.02 -4.58
C THR A 55 15.29 8.88 -3.51
N GLN A 56 14.85 10.12 -3.33
CA GLN A 56 15.33 10.98 -2.24
C GLN A 56 14.13 11.61 -1.55
N GLY A 57 13.60 10.93 -0.52
CA GLY A 57 12.51 11.46 0.29
C GLY A 57 11.72 10.47 1.14
N MET A 58 11.86 9.15 0.98
CA MET A 58 11.21 8.20 1.90
C MET A 58 12.05 8.04 3.17
N VAL A 59 11.79 8.92 4.14
CA VAL A 59 12.23 8.76 5.54
C VAL A 59 11.47 7.58 6.16
N PRO A 60 12.15 6.57 6.74
CA PRO A 60 11.48 5.52 7.49
C PRO A 60 11.02 6.09 8.84
N SER A 61 9.74 5.89 9.17
CA SER A 61 9.24 6.11 10.52
C SER A 61 9.93 5.14 11.48
N ILE A 62 10.82 5.68 12.31
CA ILE A 62 11.27 5.08 13.56
C ILE A 62 10.04 4.98 14.47
N MET A 63 9.48 3.78 14.59
CA MET A 63 8.53 3.43 15.65
C MET A 63 9.36 3.07 16.87
N GLY A 64 9.45 4.04 17.78
CA GLY A 64 10.15 3.96 19.05
C GLY A 64 9.63 2.79 19.91
N GLY A 65 10.55 2.26 20.70
CA GLY A 65 10.34 1.05 21.47
C GLY A 65 9.41 1.23 22.65
N GLU A 66 8.80 0.11 23.02
CA GLU A 66 8.50 -0.22 24.40
C GLU A 66 9.00 -1.63 24.68
N SER A 67 9.78 -1.68 25.75
CA SER A 67 10.35 -2.81 26.44
C SER A 67 9.28 -3.66 27.12
N TYR A 68 9.30 -4.97 26.90
CA TYR A 68 8.70 -5.95 27.81
C TYR A 68 9.70 -7.06 28.10
N GLU A 69 9.99 -7.23 29.38
CA GLU A 69 10.77 -8.29 29.98
C GLU A 69 10.06 -9.65 29.87
N ASN A 70 10.85 -10.69 29.63
CA ASN A 70 10.91 -11.94 30.40
C ASN A 70 9.60 -12.71 30.68
N GLU A 71 9.43 -13.89 30.07
CA GLU A 71 9.26 -15.13 30.85
C GLU A 71 9.43 -16.42 30.03
N SER A 72 9.82 -17.43 30.80
CA SER A 72 10.31 -18.78 30.53
C SER A 72 9.37 -19.76 29.82
N SER A 73 10.01 -20.70 29.09
CA SER A 73 9.77 -22.16 29.11
C SER A 73 8.35 -22.71 29.03
N GLN A 74 8.03 -23.47 27.97
CA GLN A 74 7.77 -24.91 28.10
C GLN A 74 7.56 -25.59 26.73
N GLU A 75 8.22 -26.76 26.60
CA GLU A 75 7.95 -27.78 25.58
C GLU A 75 6.52 -28.31 25.69
N GLY A 76 5.89 -28.54 24.53
CA GLY A 76 4.57 -29.15 24.45
C GLY A 76 4.31 -29.76 23.07
N THR A 77 4.68 -31.02 22.93
CA THR A 77 4.25 -31.94 21.87
C THR A 77 2.72 -32.10 21.88
N TYR A 78 2.01 -31.92 20.76
CA TYR A 78 0.68 -32.53 20.57
C TYR A 78 0.36 -32.87 19.11
N SER A 79 -0.25 -34.05 18.96
CA SER A 79 -0.60 -34.77 17.73
C SER A 79 -1.88 -34.27 17.04
N PRO A 80 -2.13 -34.67 15.77
CA PRO A 80 -3.29 -34.25 15.00
C PRO A 80 -4.52 -35.12 15.31
N SER A 81 -5.72 -34.52 15.40
CA SER A 81 -6.97 -35.27 15.51
C SER A 81 -8.12 -34.61 14.75
N SER A 82 -8.56 -35.31 13.70
CA SER A 82 -9.93 -35.65 13.29
C SER A 82 -11.10 -34.65 13.49
N SER A 83 -11.72 -34.27 12.37
CA SER A 83 -13.18 -34.04 12.21
C SER A 83 -14.00 -35.26 12.72
N PRO A 84 -15.32 -35.21 13.08
CA PRO A 84 -16.41 -34.62 12.27
C PRO A 84 -17.68 -34.12 13.04
N LYS A 85 -18.72 -33.76 12.26
CA LYS A 85 -20.16 -33.54 12.56
C LYS A 85 -20.56 -32.11 12.97
N GLU A 86 -21.37 -31.39 12.18
CA GLU A 86 -22.79 -31.61 11.83
C GLU A 86 -23.71 -31.29 13.02
N SER A 87 -24.27 -30.09 12.99
CA SER A 87 -25.49 -29.72 13.69
C SER A 87 -26.14 -28.57 12.94
N GLU A 88 -27.29 -28.89 12.35
CA GLU A 88 -28.33 -27.97 11.93
C GLU A 88 -28.73 -27.09 13.12
N ASP A 89 -28.88 -25.79 12.89
CA ASP A 89 -29.86 -25.02 13.66
C ASP A 89 -30.54 -24.00 12.75
N TYR A 90 -31.86 -24.10 12.72
CA TYR A 90 -32.81 -23.28 12.00
C TYR A 90 -33.39 -22.26 13.00
N GLN A 91 -33.15 -20.97 12.76
CA GLN A 91 -33.96 -19.84 13.24
C GLN A 91 -34.00 -18.85 12.07
N ASP A 92 -35.09 -18.62 11.35
CA ASP A 92 -36.48 -18.22 11.69
C ASP A 92 -36.60 -16.83 12.34
N TYR A 93 -37.41 -15.99 11.67
CA TYR A 93 -37.71 -14.56 11.88
C TYR A 93 -36.53 -13.57 11.78
N SER A 94 -36.56 -12.48 11.03
CA SER A 94 -37.69 -11.58 10.76
C SER A 94 -37.60 -10.92 9.37
N SER A 95 -38.75 -10.86 8.72
CA SER A 95 -39.08 -9.95 7.63
C SER A 95 -38.82 -8.51 8.05
N GLN A 96 -37.95 -7.79 7.33
CA GLN A 96 -37.85 -6.34 7.47
C GLN A 96 -38.40 -5.70 6.20
N GLU A 97 -39.62 -5.22 6.37
CA GLU A 97 -40.37 -4.24 5.59
C GLU A 97 -39.61 -3.53 4.48
N SER A 98 -40.15 -3.73 3.28
CA SER A 98 -40.11 -2.79 2.17
C SER A 98 -40.63 -1.43 2.61
N GLU A 99 -39.73 -0.46 2.83
CA GLU A 99 -40.09 0.95 2.88
C GLU A 99 -40.53 1.40 1.49
N SER A 100 -41.85 1.41 1.29
CA SER A 100 -42.51 2.20 0.26
C SER A 100 -42.32 3.68 0.58
N TYR A 101 -41.50 4.37 -0.20
CA TYR A 101 -41.49 5.84 -0.22
C TYR A 101 -42.81 6.34 -0.82
N GLN A 102 -43.81 6.52 0.05
CA GLN A 102 -45.04 7.25 -0.26
C GLN A 102 -44.70 8.74 -0.21
N ASN A 103 -44.51 9.30 -1.41
CA ASN A 103 -44.33 10.71 -1.66
C ASN A 103 -45.63 11.45 -1.29
N SER A 104 -45.70 12.02 -0.08
CA SER A 104 -46.81 12.85 0.38
C SER A 104 -46.36 14.29 0.36
N TYR A 105 -46.61 14.99 -0.74
CA TYR A 105 -46.53 16.44 -0.79
C TYR A 105 -47.80 17.05 -0.18
N PRO A 106 -47.69 18.09 0.64
CA PRO A 106 -48.84 18.86 1.10
C PRO A 106 -49.43 19.67 -0.06
N GLU A 107 -50.73 19.49 -0.24
CA GLU A 107 -51.61 20.26 -1.13
C GLU A 107 -51.80 21.65 -0.51
N GLU A 108 -50.99 22.61 -0.94
CA GLU A 108 -51.27 24.03 -0.72
C GLU A 108 -52.16 24.54 -1.85
N GLU A 109 -53.43 24.71 -1.48
CA GLU A 109 -54.49 25.35 -2.25
C GLU A 109 -54.15 26.85 -2.43
N TYR A 110 -53.49 27.17 -3.54
CA TYR A 110 -53.38 28.54 -4.05
C TYR A 110 -54.24 28.69 -5.30
N GLU A 111 -55.46 29.13 -5.06
CA GLU A 111 -56.35 29.76 -6.00
C GLU A 111 -55.77 31.13 -6.40
N ASP A 112 -55.03 31.22 -7.51
CA ASP A 112 -54.87 32.48 -8.23
C ASP A 112 -54.41 32.31 -9.69
N ASN A 113 -55.40 32.28 -10.58
CA ASN A 113 -55.50 33.18 -11.72
C ASN A 113 -54.20 33.47 -12.51
N TYR A 114 -53.81 32.56 -13.40
CA TYR A 114 -52.91 32.90 -14.52
C TYR A 114 -53.51 32.48 -15.85
N ALA A 115 -53.59 33.49 -16.72
CA ALA A 115 -54.15 33.44 -18.06
C ALA A 115 -53.60 32.28 -18.92
N PRO A 116 -54.42 31.71 -19.82
CA PRO A 116 -53.95 30.74 -20.80
C PRO A 116 -53.03 31.44 -21.80
N ASN A 117 -51.72 31.36 -21.56
CA ASN A 117 -50.73 31.72 -22.56
C ASN A 117 -50.44 30.45 -23.38
N GLU A 118 -51.12 30.34 -24.51
CA GLU A 118 -50.79 29.42 -25.60
C GLU A 118 -49.36 29.69 -26.08
N PHE A 119 -48.36 29.11 -25.40
CA PHE A 119 -47.01 29.03 -25.93
C PHE A 119 -46.82 27.65 -26.58
N SER A 120 -47.41 27.55 -27.76
CA SER A 120 -46.98 26.65 -28.83
C SER A 120 -45.50 26.93 -29.14
N GLY A 121 -44.62 26.14 -28.53
CA GLY A 121 -43.17 26.33 -28.64
C GLY A 121 -42.38 25.06 -28.37
N GLY A 122 -42.69 23.97 -29.10
CA GLY A 122 -41.74 22.92 -29.51
C GLY A 122 -40.64 22.50 -28.53
N GLY A 123 -40.97 22.24 -27.26
CA GLY A 123 -40.09 21.52 -26.35
C GLY A 123 -40.54 20.09 -26.30
N ILE A 124 -39.69 19.14 -26.70
CA ILE A 124 -39.93 17.71 -26.51
C ILE A 124 -40.11 17.50 -25.00
N ALA A 125 -41.36 17.41 -24.56
CA ALA A 125 -41.69 16.88 -23.25
C ALA A 125 -41.31 15.40 -23.31
N MET A 126 -40.06 15.07 -22.97
CA MET A 126 -39.72 13.69 -22.63
C MET A 126 -40.70 13.28 -21.54
N SER A 127 -41.53 12.28 -21.84
CA SER A 127 -42.47 11.76 -20.86
C SER A 127 -41.68 11.29 -19.64
N SER A 128 -42.23 11.49 -18.44
CA SER A 128 -41.61 11.00 -17.20
C SER A 128 -41.22 9.51 -17.31
N GLU A 129 -42.03 8.73 -18.03
CA GLU A 129 -41.76 7.33 -18.38
C GLU A 129 -40.45 7.13 -19.15
N THR A 130 -40.13 8.00 -20.12
CA THR A 130 -38.84 7.96 -20.84
C THR A 130 -37.68 8.29 -19.91
N MET A 131 -37.85 9.26 -18.99
CA MET A 131 -36.82 9.56 -17.99
C MET A 131 -36.60 8.42 -16.99
N ILE A 132 -37.67 7.72 -16.59
CA ILE A 132 -37.60 6.55 -15.70
C ILE A 132 -36.87 5.40 -16.41
N GLU A 133 -37.20 5.10 -17.67
CA GLU A 133 -36.51 4.05 -18.44
C GLU A 133 -35.01 4.33 -18.58
N VAL A 134 -34.64 5.58 -18.91
CA VAL A 134 -33.23 6.00 -18.99
C VAL A 134 -32.55 5.87 -17.62
N ALA A 135 -33.23 6.27 -16.54
CA ALA A 135 -32.68 6.17 -15.19
C ALA A 135 -32.45 4.71 -14.77
N GLU A 136 -33.41 3.81 -15.03
CA GLU A 136 -33.29 2.37 -14.73
C GLU A 136 -32.16 1.71 -15.52
N GLN A 137 -32.02 2.07 -16.81
CA GLN A 137 -30.94 1.55 -17.64
C GLN A 137 -29.57 2.02 -17.15
N VAL A 138 -29.42 3.32 -16.85
CA VAL A 138 -28.17 3.87 -16.31
C VAL A 138 -27.85 3.25 -14.96
N PHE A 139 -28.83 3.11 -14.08
CA PHE A 139 -28.66 2.50 -12.77
C PHE A 139 -28.21 1.04 -12.88
N SER A 140 -28.87 0.25 -13.73
CA SER A 140 -28.52 -1.14 -13.99
C SER A 140 -27.11 -1.29 -14.56
N GLU A 141 -26.70 -0.40 -15.47
CA GLU A 141 -25.34 -0.40 -16.02
C GLU A 141 -24.29 -0.07 -14.94
N LYS A 142 -24.58 0.91 -14.08
CA LYS A 142 -23.68 1.29 -12.97
C LYS A 142 -23.58 0.19 -11.92
N ILE A 143 -24.69 -0.46 -11.54
CA ILE A 143 -24.68 -1.59 -10.60
C ILE A 143 -23.86 -2.75 -11.16
N LYS A 144 -24.02 -3.10 -12.44
CA LYS A 144 -23.22 -4.17 -13.07
C LYS A 144 -21.72 -3.86 -13.04
N LYS A 145 -21.32 -2.59 -13.22
CA LYS A 145 -19.92 -2.16 -13.08
C LYS A 145 -19.43 -2.36 -11.64
N ILE A 146 -20.21 -1.91 -10.65
CA ILE A 146 -19.89 -2.09 -9.23
C ILE A 146 -19.77 -3.57 -8.86
N GLU A 147 -20.68 -4.43 -9.34
CA GLU A 147 -20.62 -5.88 -9.11
C GLU A 147 -19.34 -6.49 -9.69
N THR A 148 -18.92 -6.02 -10.87
CA THR A 148 -17.67 -6.45 -11.51
C THR A 148 -16.45 -6.02 -10.70
N ASP A 149 -16.41 -4.77 -10.25
CA ASP A 149 -15.32 -4.25 -9.42
C ASP A 149 -15.22 -4.99 -8.08
N LEU A 150 -16.37 -5.33 -7.46
CA LEU A 150 -16.41 -6.15 -6.24
C LEU A 150 -15.84 -7.55 -6.46
N LYS A 151 -16.10 -8.18 -7.62
CA LYS A 151 -15.51 -9.47 -7.99
C LYS A 151 -13.99 -9.35 -8.12
N LEU A 152 -13.50 -8.30 -8.80
CA LEU A 152 -12.06 -8.04 -8.92
C LEU A 152 -11.38 -7.84 -7.56
N VAL A 153 -12.01 -7.10 -6.64
CA VAL A 153 -11.49 -6.90 -5.27
C VAL A 153 -11.45 -8.23 -4.51
N LYS A 154 -12.45 -9.10 -4.68
CA LYS A 154 -12.47 -10.42 -4.06
C LYS A 154 -11.38 -11.34 -4.62
N GLU A 155 -11.17 -11.33 -5.93
CA GLU A 155 -10.10 -12.07 -6.59
C GLU A 155 -8.73 -11.55 -6.14
N PHE A 156 -8.55 -10.23 -6.10
CA PHE A 156 -7.34 -9.59 -5.57
C PHE A 156 -7.07 -10.05 -4.13
N LYS A 157 -8.06 -10.02 -3.23
CA LYS A 157 -7.90 -10.51 -1.85
C LYS A 157 -7.48 -11.99 -1.83
N THR A 158 -8.06 -12.81 -2.69
CA THR A 158 -7.78 -14.25 -2.76
C THR A 158 -6.37 -14.55 -3.27
N LEU A 159 -5.82 -13.71 -4.16
CA LEU A 159 -4.47 -13.86 -4.70
C LEU A 159 -3.40 -13.17 -3.84
N ALA A 160 -3.71 -11.99 -3.29
CA ALA A 160 -2.78 -11.18 -2.51
C ALA A 160 -2.52 -11.77 -1.13
N LEU A 161 -3.53 -12.32 -0.44
CA LEU A 161 -3.33 -12.89 0.90
C LEU A 161 -2.32 -14.05 0.92
N PRO A 162 -2.40 -15.05 0.03
CA PRO A 162 -1.38 -16.09 -0.07
C PRO A 162 0.00 -15.53 -0.42
N ALA A 163 0.08 -14.57 -1.35
CA ALA A 163 1.35 -13.95 -1.75
C ALA A 163 2.00 -13.22 -0.56
N ILE A 164 1.23 -12.43 0.20
CA ILE A 164 1.72 -11.74 1.40
C ILE A 164 2.21 -12.75 2.44
N LYS A 165 1.50 -13.87 2.62
CA LYS A 165 1.90 -14.93 3.54
C LYS A 165 3.21 -15.61 3.11
N ASP A 166 3.39 -15.90 1.83
CA ASP A 166 4.66 -16.42 1.30
C ASP A 166 5.81 -15.43 1.52
N PHE A 167 5.56 -14.13 1.30
CA PHE A 167 6.54 -13.08 1.58
C PHE A 167 6.93 -13.03 3.06
N ASP A 168 5.99 -13.14 3.99
CA ASP A 168 6.24 -13.21 5.43
C ASP A 168 7.13 -14.41 5.81
N GLU A 169 6.82 -15.60 5.26
CA GLU A 169 7.63 -16.80 5.50
C GLU A 169 9.06 -16.66 4.95
N ARG A 170 9.20 -16.06 3.76
CA ARG A 170 10.51 -15.77 3.17
C ARG A 170 11.30 -14.73 3.97
N LEU A 171 10.65 -13.69 4.47
CA LEU A 171 11.27 -12.68 5.34
C LEU A 171 11.78 -13.31 6.63
N LYS A 172 10.96 -14.13 7.31
CA LYS A 172 11.39 -14.88 8.50
C LYS A 172 12.58 -15.79 8.24
N ARG A 173 12.66 -16.40 7.05
CA ARG A 173 13.81 -17.22 6.66
C ARG A 173 15.07 -16.37 6.46
N MET A 174 14.94 -15.22 5.80
CA MET A 174 16.05 -14.28 5.58
C MET A 174 16.56 -13.71 6.90
N GLU A 175 15.67 -13.35 7.82
CA GLU A 175 16.01 -12.90 9.18
C GLU A 175 16.86 -13.94 9.91
N ARG A 176 16.41 -15.20 9.96
CA ARG A 176 17.20 -16.29 10.57
C ARG A 176 18.55 -16.52 9.91
N GLN A 177 18.67 -16.32 8.59
CA GLN A 177 19.95 -16.42 7.89
C GLN A 177 20.88 -15.26 8.25
N PHE A 178 20.31 -14.06 8.41
CA PHE A 178 21.03 -12.87 8.85
C PHE A 178 21.56 -13.02 10.28
N ASP A 179 20.73 -13.52 11.20
CA ASP A 179 21.15 -13.81 12.58
C ASP A 179 22.31 -14.81 12.62
N LYS A 180 22.22 -15.89 11.86
CA LYS A 180 23.30 -16.88 11.74
C LYS A 180 24.58 -16.27 11.19
N MET A 181 24.46 -15.39 10.21
CA MET A 181 25.60 -14.69 9.63
C MET A 181 26.24 -13.75 10.66
N GLN A 182 25.45 -13.02 11.45
CA GLN A 182 25.96 -12.17 12.53
C GLN A 182 26.71 -12.98 13.58
N ILE A 183 26.16 -14.11 14.02
CA ILE A 183 26.83 -15.03 14.96
C ILE A 183 28.15 -15.52 14.38
N ALA A 184 28.16 -15.97 13.12
CA ALA A 184 29.38 -16.45 12.46
C ALA A 184 30.45 -15.35 12.34
N ILE A 185 30.06 -14.10 12.06
CA ILE A 185 30.97 -12.96 12.03
C ILE A 185 31.56 -12.70 13.43
N LEU A 186 30.73 -12.68 14.47
CA LEU A 186 31.19 -12.49 15.85
C LEU A 186 32.14 -13.60 16.30
N GLU A 187 31.83 -14.86 16.00
CA GLU A 187 32.71 -16.00 16.27
C GLU A 187 34.05 -15.85 15.55
N ARG A 188 34.02 -15.46 14.27
CA ARG A 188 35.24 -15.29 13.46
C ARG A 188 36.11 -14.16 13.98
N VAL A 189 35.52 -13.01 14.33
CA VAL A 189 36.23 -11.87 14.94
C VAL A 189 36.82 -12.28 16.30
N GLY A 190 36.06 -13.02 17.12
CA GLY A 190 36.55 -13.57 18.38
C GLY A 190 37.74 -14.52 18.21
N GLN A 191 37.72 -15.38 17.19
CA GLN A 191 38.87 -16.23 16.85
C GLN A 191 40.08 -15.41 16.41
N PHE A 192 39.88 -14.37 15.58
CA PHE A 192 40.97 -13.46 15.19
C PHE A 192 41.59 -12.75 16.40
N GLY A 193 40.78 -12.29 17.36
CA GLY A 193 41.28 -11.70 18.60
C GLY A 193 42.16 -12.67 19.40
N LYS A 194 41.70 -13.91 19.59
CA LYS A 194 42.48 -14.97 20.27
C LYS A 194 43.79 -15.28 19.56
N ASN A 195 43.78 -15.32 18.22
CA ASN A 195 44.97 -15.55 17.43
C ASN A 195 45.96 -14.38 17.55
N LEU A 196 45.48 -13.13 17.54
CA LEU A 196 46.32 -11.95 17.76
C LEU A 196 46.94 -11.95 19.15
N ASP A 197 46.20 -12.35 20.19
CA ASP A 197 46.73 -12.49 21.55
C ASP A 197 47.83 -13.56 21.63
N SER A 198 47.68 -14.68 20.91
CA SER A 198 48.72 -15.72 20.82
C SER A 198 49.97 -15.18 20.13
N VAL A 199 49.81 -14.51 18.98
CA VAL A 199 50.92 -13.90 18.24
C VAL A 199 51.63 -12.85 19.09
N LYS A 200 50.88 -12.03 19.84
CA LYS A 200 51.46 -11.05 20.77
C LYS A 200 52.34 -11.73 21.83
N LYS A 201 51.86 -12.80 22.46
CA LYS A 201 52.65 -13.57 23.44
C LYS A 201 53.90 -14.19 22.83
N GLU A 202 53.80 -14.71 21.61
CA GLU A 202 54.97 -15.24 20.88
C GLU A 202 56.00 -14.14 20.60
N ILE A 203 55.54 -12.95 20.18
CA ILE A 203 56.41 -11.79 19.98
C ILE A 203 57.08 -11.37 21.29
N GLU A 204 56.35 -11.29 22.40
CA GLU A 204 56.89 -10.99 23.73
C GLU A 204 57.97 -12.01 24.15
N MET A 205 57.72 -13.32 23.95
CA MET A 205 58.71 -14.37 24.25
C MET A 205 59.96 -14.27 23.38
N VAL A 206 59.80 -13.89 22.10
CA VAL A 206 60.92 -13.67 21.18
C VAL A 206 61.72 -12.44 21.62
N GLU A 207 61.05 -11.35 21.97
CA GLU A 207 61.67 -10.14 22.50
C GLU A 207 62.49 -10.42 23.78
N ASP A 208 61.90 -11.14 24.74
CA ASP A 208 62.59 -11.58 25.96
C ASP A 208 63.82 -12.44 25.67
N SER A 209 63.74 -13.31 24.65
CA SER A 209 64.85 -14.17 24.24
C SER A 209 66.00 -13.35 23.64
N PHE A 210 65.68 -12.35 22.82
CA PHE A 210 66.67 -11.41 22.29
C PHE A 210 67.30 -10.54 23.39
N GLU A 211 66.51 -10.07 24.36
CA GLU A 211 67.00 -9.28 25.47
C GLU A 211 68.00 -10.06 26.32
N LYS A 212 67.70 -11.33 26.63
CA LYS A 212 68.60 -12.25 27.35
C LYS A 212 69.89 -12.51 26.56
N LEU A 213 69.79 -12.75 25.25
CA LEU A 213 70.97 -12.98 24.40
C LEU A 213 71.89 -11.75 24.35
N ASN A 214 71.29 -10.55 24.30
CA ASN A 214 72.05 -9.31 24.30
C ASN A 214 72.73 -9.03 25.65
N LYS A 215 72.05 -9.32 26.77
CA LYS A 215 72.62 -9.23 28.12
C LYS A 215 73.78 -10.21 28.34
N SER A 216 73.72 -11.41 27.75
CA SER A 216 74.77 -12.44 27.85
C SER A 216 76.09 -12.09 27.15
N LYS A 217 76.11 -11.10 26.24
CA LYS A 217 77.31 -10.71 25.48
C LYS A 217 78.11 -9.56 26.10
N LYS A 218 77.62 -8.97 27.20
CA LYS A 218 78.33 -7.95 27.99
C LYS A 218 78.92 -8.57 29.24
#